data_AF-A0A7V8XHB9-F1
#
_entry.id   AF-A0A7V8XHB9-F1
#
_cell.length_a   1.000
_cell.length_b   1.000
_cell.length_c   1.000
_cell.angle_alpha   90.00
_cell.angle_beta   90.00
_cell.angle_gamma   90.00
#
_symmetry.space_group_name_H-M   'P 1'
#
loop_
_entity.id
_entity.type
_entity.pdbx_description
1 polymer ?
#
loop_
_entity_poly.entity_id
_entity_poly.type
_entity_poly.pdbx_seq_one_letter_code
_entity_poly.pdbx_strand_id
1 'polypeptide(L)'
;MALKDIFSFLFQRSAGEERVAQYVIREHDRGRRLAEILEDRYVQNRLQSPEQRARLLDRPEVLHAVGSDKAEAAKAEVTGATTP
;
A
#
# COMPACT_ATOMS: atom_id res chain seq x y z
N MET A 1 -22.86 18.44 7.56
CA MET A 1 -22.22 17.39 6.75
C MET A 1 -22.24 17.87 5.30
N ALA A 2 -21.15 18.43 4.79
CA ALA A 2 -21.09 18.92 3.39
C ALA A 2 -19.66 18.86 2.83
N LEU A 3 -18.65 18.99 3.71
CA LEU A 3 -17.25 18.93 3.32
C LEU A 3 -16.80 17.53 2.86
N LYS A 4 -17.38 16.47 3.45
CA LYS A 4 -17.12 15.09 3.02
C LYS A 4 -17.66 14.80 1.61
N ASP A 5 -18.81 15.35 1.26
CA ASP A 5 -19.47 15.10 -0.03
C ASP A 5 -18.85 15.85 -1.21
N ILE A 6 -18.34 17.07 -0.97
CA ILE A 6 -17.67 17.86 -2.01
C ILE A 6 -16.33 17.21 -2.42
N PHE A 7 -15.69 16.43 -1.54
CA PHE A 7 -14.45 15.71 -1.87
C PHE A 7 -14.66 14.24 -2.26
N SER A 8 -15.90 13.78 -2.42
CA SER A 8 -16.21 12.43 -2.91
C SER A 8 -15.56 12.17 -4.27
N PHE A 9 -15.33 13.21 -5.09
CA PHE A 9 -14.63 13.09 -6.37
C PHE A 9 -13.13 12.79 -6.21
N LEU A 10 -12.50 13.19 -5.10
CA LEU A 10 -11.13 12.78 -4.76
C LEU A 10 -11.07 11.29 -4.35
N PHE A 11 -12.20 10.73 -3.93
CA PHE A 11 -12.43 9.29 -3.73
C PHE A 11 -13.11 8.62 -4.93
N GLN A 12 -13.44 9.37 -5.99
CA GLN A 12 -13.98 8.84 -7.24
C GLN A 12 -12.80 8.37 -8.07
N ARG A 13 -12.28 7.25 -7.57
CA ARG A 13 -11.10 6.51 -7.98
C ARG A 13 -11.01 6.43 -9.50
N SER A 14 -9.84 6.75 -10.03
CA SER A 14 -9.54 6.31 -11.39
C SER A 14 -9.34 4.79 -11.36
N ALA A 15 -9.86 4.08 -12.36
CA ALA A 15 -9.61 2.64 -12.50
C ALA A 15 -8.10 2.31 -12.58
N GLY A 16 -7.24 3.29 -12.87
CA GLY A 16 -5.79 3.17 -12.84
C GLY A 16 -5.25 3.00 -11.42
N GLU A 17 -5.68 3.82 -10.47
CA GLU A 17 -5.20 3.76 -9.08
C GLU A 17 -5.62 2.46 -8.40
N GLU A 18 -6.82 1.95 -8.69
CA GLU A 18 -7.27 0.64 -8.20
C GLU A 18 -6.32 -0.48 -8.65
N ARG A 19 -5.97 -0.51 -9.95
CA ARG A 19 -5.04 -1.50 -10.49
C ARG A 19 -3.63 -1.37 -9.91
N VAL A 20 -3.21 -0.16 -9.55
CA VAL A 20 -1.90 0.04 -8.91
C VAL A 20 -1.89 -0.54 -7.50
N ALA A 21 -2.94 -0.37 -6.69
CA ALA A 21 -3.01 -1.01 -5.38
C ALA A 21 -3.00 -2.54 -5.49
N GLN A 22 -3.82 -3.10 -6.38
CA GLN A 22 -3.84 -4.55 -6.63
C GLN A 22 -2.47 -5.07 -7.08
N TYR A 23 -1.76 -4.31 -7.93
CA TYR A 23 -0.39 -4.64 -8.33
C TYR A 23 0.56 -4.61 -7.14
N VAL A 24 0.54 -3.54 -6.34
CA VAL A 24 1.43 -3.39 -5.18
C VAL A 24 1.23 -4.49 -4.16
N ILE A 25 -0.02 -4.80 -3.81
CA ILE A 25 -0.37 -5.89 -2.89
C ILE A 25 0.19 -7.21 -3.42
N ARG A 26 -0.06 -7.53 -4.69
CA ARG A 26 0.40 -8.78 -5.31
C ARG A 26 1.92 -8.92 -5.33
N GLU A 27 2.64 -7.84 -5.66
CA GLU A 27 4.11 -7.88 -5.69
C GLU A 27 4.70 -7.97 -4.27
N HIS A 28 4.06 -7.31 -3.30
CA HIS A 28 4.45 -7.37 -1.91
C HIS A 28 4.23 -8.78 -1.33
N ASP A 29 3.09 -9.42 -1.61
CA ASP A 29 2.81 -10.80 -1.21
C ASP A 29 3.80 -11.83 -1.79
N ARG A 30 4.54 -11.45 -2.84
CA ARG A 30 5.64 -12.26 -3.40
C ARG A 30 6.98 -12.03 -2.70
N GLY A 31 7.01 -11.20 -1.66
CA GLY A 31 8.21 -10.87 -0.87
C GLY A 31 9.05 -9.74 -1.46
N ARG A 32 8.57 -9.02 -2.49
CA ARG A 32 9.29 -7.83 -2.98
C ARG A 32 9.12 -6.66 -2.01
N ARG A 33 10.18 -5.86 -1.83
CA ARG A 33 10.15 -4.72 -0.91
C ARG A 33 9.24 -3.64 -1.47
N LEU A 34 8.38 -3.08 -0.62
CA LEU A 34 7.44 -2.02 -1.01
C LEU A 34 8.12 -0.83 -1.70
N ALA A 35 9.29 -0.40 -1.21
CA ALA A 35 10.05 0.70 -1.81
C ALA A 35 10.44 0.42 -3.27
N GLU A 36 10.87 -0.81 -3.57
CA GLU A 36 11.24 -1.22 -4.93
C GLU A 36 10.02 -1.27 -5.84
N ILE A 37 8.89 -1.75 -5.33
CA ILE A 37 7.63 -1.81 -6.08
C ILE A 37 7.14 -0.39 -6.44
N LEU A 38 7.29 0.58 -5.53
CA LEU A 38 6.91 1.98 -5.79
C LEU A 38 7.77 2.66 -6.86
N GLU A 39 8.96 2.11 -7.12
CA GLU A 39 9.86 2.57 -8.20
C GLU A 39 9.54 1.92 -9.56
N ASP A 40 8.68 0.90 -9.60
CA ASP A 40 8.32 0.23 -10.84
C ASP A 40 7.69 1.23 -11.83
N ARG A 41 8.11 1.16 -13.09
CA ARG A 41 7.60 2.03 -14.18
C ARG A 41 6.08 2.03 -14.27
N TYR A 42 5.46 0.88 -14.01
CA TYR A 42 4.01 0.76 -13.98
C TYR A 42 3.36 1.67 -12.93
N VAL A 43 3.94 1.73 -11.72
CA VAL A 43 3.46 2.58 -10.62
C VAL A 43 3.73 4.06 -10.94
N GLN A 44 4.97 4.41 -11.33
CA GLN A 44 5.34 5.80 -11.64
C GLN A 44 4.52 6.40 -12.79
N ASN A 45 4.23 5.62 -13.84
CA ASN A 45 3.43 6.07 -14.98
C ASN A 45 1.95 6.31 -14.63
N ARG A 46 1.46 5.71 -13.55
CA ARG A 46 0.06 5.79 -13.11
C ARG A 46 -0.14 6.72 -11.92
N LEU A 47 0.87 6.85 -11.06
CA LEU A 47 0.92 7.76 -9.92
C LEU A 47 2.07 8.76 -10.13
N GLN A 48 1.81 9.76 -10.96
CA GLN A 48 2.83 10.70 -11.41
C GLN A 48 3.26 11.64 -10.27
N SER A 49 2.32 12.01 -9.39
CA SER A 49 2.60 12.85 -8.23
C SER A 49 3.07 12.03 -7.03
N PRO A 50 4.05 12.52 -6.24
CA PRO A 50 4.37 11.98 -4.92
C PRO A 50 3.15 11.90 -3.98
N GLU A 51 2.23 12.86 -4.07
CA GLU A 51 1.01 12.85 -3.23
C GLU A 51 0.10 11.68 -3.55
N GLN A 52 0.00 11.29 -4.83
CA GLN A 52 -0.78 10.11 -5.23
C GLN A 52 -0.17 8.82 -4.69
N ARG A 53 1.17 8.75 -4.65
CA ARG A 53 1.88 7.61 -4.04
C ARG A 53 1.69 7.58 -2.53
N ALA A 54 1.72 8.73 -1.85
CA ALA A 54 1.41 8.80 -0.42
C ALA A 54 -0.02 8.31 -0.13
N ARG A 55 -1.01 8.81 -0.88
CA ARG A 55 -2.42 8.38 -0.74
C ARG A 55 -2.62 6.89 -1.04
N LEU A 56 -1.83 6.31 -1.94
CA LEU A 56 -1.86 4.86 -2.19
C LEU A 56 -1.49 4.08 -0.92
N LEU A 57 -0.49 4.55 -0.16
CA LEU A 57 -0.03 3.93 1.06
C LEU A 57 -1.05 4.06 2.21
N ASP A 58 -1.91 5.06 2.17
CA ASP A 58 -2.99 5.24 3.17
C ASP A 58 -4.23 4.35 2.89
N ARG A 59 -4.22 3.56 1.81
CA ARG A 59 -5.36 2.70 1.47
C ARG A 59 -5.47 1.51 2.42
N PRO A 60 -6.67 1.20 2.94
CA PRO A 60 -6.84 0.15 3.94
C PRO A 60 -6.38 -1.22 3.43
N GLU A 61 -6.61 -1.55 2.16
CA GLU A 61 -6.15 -2.80 1.54
C GLU A 61 -4.62 -2.88 1.41
N VAL A 62 -3.94 -1.76 1.13
CA VAL A 62 -2.47 -1.70 1.05
C VAL A 62 -1.88 -1.75 2.46
N LEU A 63 -2.43 -0.97 3.39
CA LEU A 63 -2.05 -1.00 4.80
C LEU A 63 -2.24 -2.38 5.42
N HIS A 64 -3.33 -3.06 5.09
CA HIS A 64 -3.59 -4.41 5.60
C HIS A 64 -2.58 -5.42 5.06
N ALA A 65 -2.29 -5.41 3.76
CA ALA A 65 -1.32 -6.31 3.14
C ALA A 65 0.10 -6.09 3.69
N VAL A 66 0.56 -4.83 3.71
CA VAL A 66 1.91 -4.48 4.17
C VAL A 66 2.04 -4.63 5.68
N GLY A 67 1.01 -4.21 6.43
CA GLY A 67 1.01 -4.25 7.90
C GLY A 67 0.96 -5.68 8.44
N SER A 68 0.28 -6.60 7.75
CA SER A 68 0.21 -8.02 8.16
C SER A 68 1.59 -8.67 8.15
N ASP A 69 2.39 -8.44 7.10
CA ASP A 69 3.76 -8.95 7.00
C ASP A 69 4.67 -8.37 8.08
N LYS A 70 4.59 -7.05 8.33
CA LYS A 70 5.34 -6.40 9.42
C LYS A 70 4.95 -6.94 10.79
N ALA A 71 3.67 -7.18 11.02
CA ALA A 71 3.18 -7.74 12.27
C ALA A 71 3.62 -9.20 12.43
N GLU A 72 3.64 -9.99 11.35
CA GLU A 72 4.11 -11.37 11.37
C GLU A 72 5.62 -11.44 11.63
N ALA A 73 6.41 -10.62 10.96
CA ALA A 73 7.85 -10.49 11.21
C ALA A 73 8.13 -10.10 12.66
N ALA A 74 7.43 -9.10 13.20
CA ALA A 74 7.58 -8.69 14.59
C ALA A 74 7.18 -9.79 15.59
N LYS A 75 6.11 -10.55 15.31
CA LYS A 75 5.74 -11.72 16.13
C LYS A 75 6.84 -12.77 16.10
N ALA A 76 7.38 -13.07 14.91
CA ALA A 76 8.46 -14.04 14.75
C ALA A 76 9.71 -13.64 15.55
N GLU A 77 10.08 -12.35 15.55
CA GLU A 77 11.18 -11.82 16.35
C GLU A 77 10.92 -11.99 17.87
N VAL A 78 9.72 -11.65 18.35
CA VAL A 78 9.36 -11.83 19.77
C VAL A 78 9.36 -13.31 20.18
N THR A 79 8.82 -14.20 19.33
CA THR A 79 8.76 -15.64 19.63
C THR A 79 10.12 -16.32 19.48
N GLY A 80 10.94 -15.87 18.53
CA GLY A 80 12.28 -16.42 18.26
C GLY A 80 13.33 -15.97 19.27
N ALA A 81 13.16 -14.79 19.89
CA ALA A 81 14.00 -14.32 20.99
C ALA A 81 13.78 -15.09 22.31
N THR A 82 12.81 -16.01 22.36
CA THR A 82 12.60 -16.91 23.49
C THR A 82 13.36 -18.22 23.24
N THR A 83 14.69 -18.18 23.31
CA THR A 83 15.50 -19.39 23.57
C THR A 83 16.32 -19.11 24.84
N PRO A 84 16.17 -19.91 25.91
CA PRO A 84 16.87 -19.72 27.19
C PRO A 84 18.38 -19.96 27.10
#